data_AF-A0A847PVS2-F1
#
_entry.id   AF-A0A847PVS2-F1
#
_cell.length_a   1.000
_cell.length_b   1.000
_cell.length_c   1.000
_cell.angle_alpha   90.00
_cell.angle_beta   90.00
_cell.angle_gamma   90.00
#
_symmetry.space_group_name_H-M   'P 1'
#
loop_
_entity.id
_entity.type
_entity.pdbx_description
1 polymer ?
#
loop_
_entity_poly.entity_id
_entity_poly.type
_entity_poly.pdbx_seq_one_letter_code
_entity_poly.pdbx_strand_id
1 'polypeptide(L)'
;IIVNREGAAPYIKSIDCGTITFTSQNTQYVDQVFSYENGALILDQREQSVMMLYPSIRLSNVSTSGHNEYNVSINAISVGQRPRAPIEIISSNSECSLRLTGIDHTFDYISVNASEKKNSGNKNKDAENVNKLTLIITSNYPDAWMLHLNKTIEGAGIGPEKYKVERLTGNNVRLTFYMANDGKKVDPDILRLYVGETVIKAEPGIGLN
;
A
#
# COMPACT_ATOMS: atom_id res chain seq x y z
N ILE A 1 -7.60 -3.09 -0.29
CA ILE A 1 -7.93 -1.81 -0.98
C ILE A 1 -9.41 -1.80 -1.28
N ILE A 2 -10.14 -0.76 -0.87
CA ILE A 2 -11.58 -0.61 -1.07
C ILE A 2 -11.83 0.77 -1.69
N VAL A 3 -12.56 0.82 -2.80
CA VAL A 3 -12.95 2.08 -3.46
C VAL A 3 -14.48 2.13 -3.48
N ASN A 4 -15.04 3.12 -2.80
CA ASN A 4 -16.47 3.38 -2.77
C ASN A 4 -16.83 4.42 -3.85
N ARG A 5 -17.86 4.11 -4.63
CA ARG A 5 -18.40 4.98 -5.67
C ARG A 5 -19.87 5.28 -5.39
N GLU A 6 -20.31 6.45 -5.83
CA GLU A 6 -21.72 6.82 -5.75
C GLU A 6 -22.57 5.92 -6.65
N GLY A 7 -23.67 5.38 -6.12
CA GLY A 7 -24.62 4.55 -6.88
C GLY A 7 -24.12 3.16 -7.31
N ALA A 8 -22.91 2.74 -6.93
CA ALA A 8 -22.31 1.48 -7.37
C ALA A 8 -21.74 0.64 -6.21
N ALA A 9 -21.60 -0.67 -6.45
CA ALA A 9 -20.94 -1.57 -5.52
C ALA A 9 -19.46 -1.20 -5.35
N PRO A 10 -18.87 -1.37 -4.15
CA PRO A 10 -17.48 -1.02 -3.92
C PRO A 10 -16.54 -1.96 -4.70
N TYR A 11 -15.49 -1.39 -5.29
CA TYR A 11 -14.37 -2.19 -5.77
C TYR A 11 -13.52 -2.63 -4.58
N ILE A 12 -13.20 -3.92 -4.51
CA ILE A 12 -12.40 -4.50 -3.44
C ILE A 12 -11.26 -5.32 -4.06
N LYS A 13 -10.02 -5.00 -3.70
CA LYS A 13 -8.83 -5.79 -4.02
C LYS A 13 -8.07 -6.13 -2.75
N SER A 14 -7.84 -7.42 -2.54
CA SER A 14 -6.99 -7.94 -1.47
C SER A 14 -5.74 -8.53 -2.10
N ILE A 15 -4.58 -8.23 -1.52
CA ILE A 15 -3.28 -8.72 -1.98
C ILE A 15 -2.61 -9.34 -0.77
N ASP A 16 -2.17 -10.59 -0.90
CA ASP A 16 -1.35 -11.24 0.12
C ASP A 16 0.12 -10.97 -0.21
N CYS A 17 0.77 -10.16 0.63
CA CYS A 17 2.14 -9.74 0.40
C CYS A 17 3.17 -10.74 0.94
N GLY A 18 2.79 -11.65 1.84
CA GLY A 18 3.72 -12.46 2.60
C GLY A 18 4.75 -11.65 3.40
N THR A 19 5.70 -12.35 4.01
CA THR A 19 6.76 -11.74 4.82
C THR A 19 8.05 -12.55 4.74
N ILE A 20 9.20 -11.88 4.74
CA ILE A 20 10.50 -12.50 4.98
C ILE A 20 11.02 -11.93 6.30
N THR A 21 11.30 -12.77 7.28
CA THR A 21 11.76 -12.33 8.60
C THR A 21 13.13 -12.93 8.91
N PHE A 22 14.05 -12.07 9.32
CA PHE A 22 15.32 -12.44 9.93
C PHE A 22 15.29 -12.06 11.41
N THR A 23 15.69 -12.98 12.27
CA THR A 23 15.79 -12.78 13.71
C THR A 23 17.22 -13.07 14.13
N SER A 24 17.91 -12.07 14.67
CA SER A 24 19.25 -12.28 15.24
C SER A 24 19.16 -12.98 16.58
N GLN A 25 20.22 -13.70 16.94
CA GLN A 25 20.43 -14.24 18.30
C GLN A 25 21.80 -13.78 18.78
N ASN A 26 21.85 -12.58 19.36
CA ASN A 26 23.08 -11.92 19.77
C ASN A 26 23.38 -12.19 21.24
N THR A 27 24.64 -12.49 21.56
CA THR A 27 25.09 -12.66 22.96
C THR A 27 25.51 -11.35 23.62
N GLN A 28 25.89 -10.34 22.83
CA GLN A 28 26.48 -9.08 23.30
C GLN A 28 25.70 -7.83 22.86
N TYR A 29 24.71 -7.98 21.97
CA TYR A 29 23.87 -6.90 21.45
C TYR A 29 22.40 -7.27 21.62
N VAL A 30 21.52 -6.27 21.46
CA VAL A 30 20.07 -6.51 21.48
C VAL A 30 19.70 -7.34 20.25
N ASP A 31 18.79 -8.31 20.44
CA ASP A 31 18.20 -9.01 19.32
C ASP A 31 17.36 -8.05 18.47
N GLN A 32 17.59 -8.10 17.17
CA GLN A 32 16.89 -7.33 16.16
C GLN A 32 16.09 -8.27 15.28
N VAL A 33 14.87 -7.87 14.96
CA VAL A 33 14.06 -8.54 13.96
C VAL A 33 13.97 -7.62 12.74
N PHE A 34 14.40 -8.13 11.59
CA PHE A 34 14.23 -7.47 10.30
C PHE A 34 13.13 -8.19 9.54
N SER A 35 12.05 -7.47 9.23
CA SER A 35 10.92 -8.01 8.47
C SER A 35 10.74 -7.24 7.18
N TYR A 36 10.82 -7.95 6.06
CA TYR A 36 10.48 -7.43 4.75
C TYR A 36 9.03 -7.80 4.43
N GLU A 37 8.17 -6.79 4.29
CA GLU A 37 6.76 -6.95 3.97
C GLU A 37 6.29 -5.86 3.00
N ASN A 38 5.65 -6.27 1.90
CA ASN A 38 5.12 -5.35 0.90
C ASN A 38 6.12 -4.28 0.39
N GLY A 39 7.41 -4.63 0.27
CA GLY A 39 8.46 -3.70 -0.15
C GLY A 39 9.03 -2.83 0.97
N ALA A 40 8.42 -2.83 2.15
CA ALA A 40 8.97 -2.19 3.33
C ALA A 40 10.01 -3.10 4.01
N LEU A 41 11.09 -2.52 4.53
CA LEU A 41 11.99 -3.19 5.47
C LEU A 41 11.77 -2.58 6.85
N ILE A 42 11.32 -3.38 7.79
CA ILE A 42 11.00 -2.97 9.15
C ILE A 42 12.05 -3.54 10.09
N LEU A 43 12.65 -2.66 10.89
CA LEU A 43 13.48 -3.02 12.02
C LEU A 43 12.60 -2.99 13.27
N ASP A 44 12.56 -4.09 14.01
CA ASP A 44 11.93 -4.20 15.30
C ASP A 44 12.96 -4.51 16.39
N GLN A 45 12.94 -3.66 17.43
CA GLN A 45 13.79 -3.75 18.62
C GLN A 45 12.90 -3.80 19.87
N ARG A 46 12.08 -4.85 19.97
CA ARG A 46 11.16 -5.14 21.08
C ARG A 46 9.96 -4.20 21.13
N GLU A 47 10.13 -2.98 21.63
CA GLU A 47 9.03 -2.04 21.90
C GLU A 47 8.83 -1.04 20.76
N GLN A 48 9.79 -0.95 19.85
CA GLN A 48 9.76 0.02 18.75
C GLN A 48 10.09 -0.66 17.43
N SER A 49 9.14 -0.56 16.51
CA SER A 49 9.29 -0.95 15.12
C SER A 49 9.37 0.29 14.23
N VAL A 50 10.35 0.36 13.34
CA VAL A 50 10.55 1.47 12.40
C VAL A 50 10.79 0.96 10.98
N MET A 51 10.25 1.67 9.98
CA MET A 51 10.56 1.38 8.58
C MET A 51 11.92 1.99 8.21
N MET A 52 12.84 1.11 7.83
CA MET A 52 14.17 1.44 7.28
C MET A 52 14.11 1.65 5.76
N LEU A 53 13.23 0.90 5.09
CA LEU A 53 12.87 1.09 3.69
C LEU A 53 11.35 1.19 3.59
N TYR A 54 10.87 2.11 2.77
CA TYR A 54 9.44 2.38 2.61
C TYR A 54 8.84 1.54 1.47
N PRO A 55 7.57 1.11 1.61
CA PRO A 55 6.86 0.42 0.55
C PRO A 55 6.62 1.36 -0.64
N SER A 56 6.31 0.80 -1.81
CA SER A 56 5.98 1.59 -2.99
C SER A 56 4.52 2.06 -2.98
N ILE A 57 4.20 2.93 -2.01
CA ILE A 57 2.92 3.63 -1.89
C ILE A 57 3.19 5.11 -2.07
N ARG A 58 2.55 5.71 -3.08
CA ARG A 58 2.73 7.13 -3.43
C ARG A 58 1.38 7.80 -3.54
N LEU A 59 1.26 8.94 -2.89
CA LEU A 59 0.13 9.83 -3.01
C LEU A 59 0.63 11.17 -3.55
N SER A 60 -0.12 11.77 -4.46
CA SER A 60 0.11 13.15 -4.86
C SER A 60 -1.21 13.86 -5.11
N ASN A 61 -1.18 15.16 -4.88
CA ASN A 61 -2.28 16.07 -5.13
C ASN A 61 -1.85 17.08 -6.21
N VAL A 62 -2.66 17.23 -7.26
CA VAL A 62 -2.55 18.30 -8.23
C VAL A 62 -3.81 19.14 -8.15
N SER A 63 -3.70 20.31 -7.51
CA SER A 63 -4.80 21.27 -7.48
C SER A 63 -4.90 22.00 -8.82
N THR A 64 -6.08 21.98 -9.42
CA THR A 64 -6.41 22.77 -10.62
C THR A 64 -7.36 23.90 -10.26
N SER A 65 -7.69 24.79 -11.21
CA SER A 65 -8.55 25.95 -10.96
C SER A 65 -10.01 25.61 -10.60
N GLY A 66 -10.42 24.34 -10.69
CA GLY A 66 -11.80 23.90 -10.45
C GLY A 66 -11.96 22.67 -9.56
N HIS A 67 -10.94 21.82 -9.41
CA HIS A 67 -10.98 20.57 -8.63
C HIS A 67 -9.57 20.12 -8.23
N ASN A 68 -9.47 19.19 -7.27
CA ASN A 68 -8.21 18.49 -7.01
C ASN A 68 -8.15 17.17 -7.77
N GLU A 69 -6.97 16.85 -8.31
CA GLU A 69 -6.67 15.54 -8.86
C GLU A 69 -5.71 14.80 -7.92
N TYR A 70 -6.21 13.72 -7.34
CA TYR A 70 -5.45 12.85 -6.47
C TYR A 70 -4.95 11.64 -7.24
N ASN A 71 -3.63 11.46 -7.27
CA ASN A 71 -3.01 10.25 -7.81
C ASN A 71 -2.55 9.36 -6.65
N VAL A 72 -3.03 8.12 -6.65
CA VAL A 72 -2.62 7.10 -5.70
C VAL A 72 -2.01 5.96 -6.49
N SER A 73 -0.74 5.67 -6.23
CA SER A 73 -0.03 4.56 -6.84
C SER A 73 0.45 3.61 -5.75
N ILE A 74 0.06 2.35 -5.89
CA ILE A 74 0.44 1.25 -4.98
C ILE A 74 1.07 0.20 -5.87
N ASN A 75 2.36 -0.09 -5.68
CA ASN A 75 2.95 -1.32 -6.19
C ASN A 75 3.15 -2.26 -5.00
N ALA A 76 2.23 -3.21 -4.85
CA ALA A 76 2.31 -4.20 -3.81
C ALA A 76 3.38 -5.24 -4.15
N ILE A 77 4.21 -5.60 -3.18
CA ILE A 77 5.21 -6.65 -3.35
C ILE A 77 4.71 -7.89 -2.62
N SER A 78 4.46 -8.97 -3.37
CA SER A 78 4.13 -10.28 -2.83
C SER A 78 5.34 -11.18 -2.86
N VAL A 79 5.70 -11.74 -1.70
CA VAL A 79 6.66 -12.83 -1.62
C VAL A 79 5.95 -14.07 -2.14
N GLY A 80 6.27 -14.46 -3.37
CA GLY A 80 5.69 -15.57 -4.10
C GLY A 80 5.81 -16.87 -3.31
N GLN A 81 4.72 -17.23 -2.66
CA GLN A 81 4.54 -18.54 -2.05
C GLN A 81 3.64 -19.37 -2.95
N ARG A 82 3.97 -20.65 -3.14
CA ARG A 82 3.01 -21.57 -3.75
C ARG A 82 1.87 -21.74 -2.74
N PRO A 83 0.59 -21.64 -3.15
CA PRO A 83 -0.52 -21.93 -2.25
C PRO A 83 -0.31 -23.31 -1.61
N ARG A 84 -0.19 -23.35 -0.28
CA ARG A 84 0.10 -24.56 0.55
C ARG A 84 1.55 -25.04 0.61
N ALA A 85 2.55 -24.26 0.17
CA ALA A 85 3.93 -24.57 0.51
C ALA A 85 4.18 -24.29 2.02
N PRO A 86 4.95 -25.15 2.72
CA PRO A 86 5.39 -24.86 4.07
C PRO A 86 6.25 -23.59 4.10
N ILE A 87 6.32 -22.94 5.27
CA ILE A 87 7.22 -21.82 5.51
C ILE A 87 8.64 -22.25 5.14
N GLU A 88 9.27 -21.53 4.22
CA GLU A 88 10.67 -21.76 3.87
C GLU A 88 11.54 -21.15 4.96
N ILE A 89 12.15 -22.01 5.78
CA ILE A 89 13.12 -21.60 6.81
C ILE A 89 14.51 -21.79 6.23
N ILE A 90 15.25 -20.68 6.15
CA ILE A 90 16.66 -20.68 5.76
C ILE A 90 17.45 -20.38 7.03
N SER A 91 18.23 -21.36 7.50
CA SER A 91 19.14 -21.21 8.62
C SER A 91 20.58 -21.40 8.16
N SER A 92 21.48 -20.54 8.62
CA SER A 92 22.91 -20.63 8.34
C SER A 92 23.70 -20.42 9.63
N ASN A 93 24.81 -21.14 9.79
CA ASN A 93 25.80 -20.92 10.84
C ASN A 93 26.95 -19.99 10.39
N SER A 94 26.88 -19.48 9.16
CA SER A 94 27.76 -18.46 8.58
C SER A 94 26.95 -17.32 7.95
N GLU A 95 27.61 -16.32 7.40
CA GLU A 95 26.95 -15.28 6.60
C GLU A 95 26.09 -15.91 5.49
N CYS A 96 24.86 -15.42 5.35
CA CYS A 96 23.92 -15.86 4.33
C CYS A 96 23.26 -14.64 3.70
N SER A 97 23.45 -14.49 2.40
CA SER A 97 22.78 -13.44 1.63
C SER A 97 21.46 -13.97 1.08
N LEU A 98 20.38 -13.21 1.22
CA LEU A 98 19.12 -13.49 0.53
C LEU A 98 19.03 -12.66 -0.73
N ARG A 99 18.84 -13.33 -1.87
CA ARG A 99 18.57 -12.68 -3.15
C ARG A 99 17.06 -12.62 -3.39
N LEU A 100 16.55 -11.42 -3.61
CA LEU A 100 15.17 -11.19 -4.04
C LEU A 100 15.13 -11.03 -5.56
N THR A 101 14.32 -11.86 -6.24
CA THR A 101 14.19 -11.83 -7.70
C THR A 101 12.72 -11.66 -8.08
N GLY A 102 12.41 -10.67 -8.92
CA GLY A 102 11.06 -10.52 -9.48
C GLY A 102 10.74 -11.64 -10.46
N ILE A 103 9.57 -12.25 -10.32
CA ILE A 103 9.14 -13.37 -11.17
C ILE A 103 7.85 -13.08 -11.96
N ASP A 104 7.00 -12.18 -11.47
CA ASP A 104 5.79 -11.76 -12.17
C ASP A 104 5.42 -10.32 -11.78
N HIS A 105 4.65 -9.65 -12.63
CA HIS A 105 4.11 -8.33 -12.38
C HIS A 105 2.78 -8.14 -13.08
N THR A 106 1.73 -7.85 -12.31
CA THR A 106 0.41 -7.52 -12.81
C THR A 106 0.03 -6.09 -12.43
N PHE A 107 -0.85 -5.47 -13.21
CA PHE A 107 -1.26 -4.09 -12.98
C PHE A 107 -2.74 -3.88 -13.27
N ASP A 108 -3.43 -3.31 -12.29
CA ASP A 108 -4.79 -2.81 -12.44
C ASP A 108 -4.76 -1.29 -12.45
N TYR A 109 -5.34 -0.72 -13.51
CA TYR A 109 -5.60 0.71 -13.58
C TYR A 109 -7.07 1.00 -13.26
N ILE A 110 -7.28 1.86 -12.26
CA ILE A 110 -8.60 2.34 -11.88
C ILE A 110 -8.57 3.86 -12.00
N SER A 111 -8.87 4.35 -13.20
CA SER A 111 -9.26 5.74 -13.38
C SER A 111 -10.70 5.91 -12.94
N VAL A 112 -10.98 6.83 -12.02
CA VAL A 112 -12.35 7.25 -11.78
C VAL A 112 -12.41 8.76 -11.91
N ASN A 113 -13.29 9.22 -12.80
CA ASN A 113 -13.53 10.61 -13.19
C ASN A 113 -12.54 11.27 -14.17
N ALA A 114 -11.98 10.53 -15.13
CA ALA A 114 -11.76 11.16 -16.42
C ALA A 114 -13.11 11.16 -17.14
N SER A 115 -13.61 12.33 -17.53
CA SER A 115 -14.61 12.38 -18.59
C SER A 115 -13.98 11.73 -19.82
N GLU A 116 -14.15 10.41 -19.98
CA GLU A 116 -14.06 9.82 -21.31
C GLU A 116 -15.08 10.61 -22.13
N LYS A 117 -14.59 11.49 -23.01
CA LYS A 117 -15.41 12.18 -24.00
C LYS A 117 -16.20 11.10 -24.75
N LYS A 118 -17.41 10.84 -24.31
CA LYS A 118 -18.38 10.02 -25.04
C LYS A 118 -18.75 10.82 -26.29
N ASN A 119 -18.06 10.53 -27.39
CA ASN A 119 -18.72 10.58 -28.69
C ASN A 119 -19.70 9.39 -28.76
N SER A 120 -20.79 9.46 -28.01
CA SER A 120 -22.00 8.66 -28.26
C SER A 120 -23.15 9.26 -27.45
N GLY A 121 -24.19 9.70 -28.15
CA GLY A 121 -25.29 10.54 -27.68
C GLY A 121 -26.28 9.88 -26.73
N ASN A 122 -25.78 9.19 -25.70
CA ASN A 122 -26.61 8.72 -24.58
C ASN A 122 -26.24 9.49 -23.31
N LYS A 123 -26.94 10.60 -23.08
CA LYS A 123 -27.02 11.29 -21.79
C LYS A 123 -27.81 10.36 -20.86
N ASN A 124 -27.12 9.67 -19.96
CA ASN A 124 -27.58 9.00 -18.72
C ASN A 124 -26.71 7.77 -18.45
N LYS A 125 -25.51 8.01 -17.94
CA LYS A 125 -24.90 7.19 -16.89
C LYS A 125 -24.17 8.20 -16.04
N ASP A 126 -24.71 8.48 -14.85
CA ASP A 126 -24.06 9.35 -13.87
C ASP A 126 -22.60 8.91 -13.75
N ALA A 127 -21.67 9.87 -13.86
CA ALA A 127 -20.28 9.57 -13.61
C ALA A 127 -20.18 9.08 -12.16
N GLU A 128 -19.81 7.82 -11.98
CA GLU A 128 -19.70 7.16 -10.67
C GLU A 128 -18.54 7.77 -9.88
N ASN A 129 -18.77 8.93 -9.27
CA ASN A 129 -17.74 9.64 -8.51
C ASN A 129 -17.24 8.79 -7.34
N VAL A 130 -15.92 8.72 -7.16
CA VAL A 130 -15.35 8.12 -5.94
C VAL A 130 -15.61 9.07 -4.79
N ASN A 131 -16.25 8.58 -3.73
CA ASN A 131 -16.43 9.35 -2.51
C ASN A 131 -15.40 8.98 -1.43
N LYS A 132 -14.83 7.77 -1.48
CA LYS A 132 -13.93 7.27 -0.44
C LYS A 132 -13.00 6.18 -0.97
N LEU A 133 -11.72 6.32 -0.62
CA LEU A 133 -10.71 5.27 -0.74
C LEU A 133 -10.38 4.77 0.67
N THR A 134 -10.31 3.45 0.85
CA THR A 134 -9.87 2.82 2.10
C THR A 134 -8.76 1.82 1.82
N LEU A 135 -7.60 2.07 2.42
CA LEU A 135 -6.48 1.14 2.47
C LEU A 135 -6.45 0.50 3.86
N ILE A 136 -6.41 -0.83 3.90
CA ILE A 136 -6.25 -1.61 5.13
C ILE A 136 -4.97 -2.41 4.97
N ILE A 137 -4.05 -2.24 5.92
CA ILE A 137 -2.82 -3.02 6.02
C ILE A 137 -2.92 -3.91 7.25
N THR A 138 -2.65 -5.20 7.07
CA THR A 138 -2.52 -6.17 8.17
C THR A 138 -1.05 -6.48 8.33
N SER A 139 -0.47 -6.16 9.49
CA SER A 139 0.96 -6.31 9.76
C SER A 139 1.20 -6.48 11.26
N ASN A 140 2.23 -7.24 11.61
CA ASN A 140 2.71 -7.34 13.00
C ASN A 140 3.35 -6.03 13.51
N TYR A 141 3.56 -5.04 12.65
CA TYR A 141 4.19 -3.76 12.93
C TYR A 141 3.24 -2.57 12.64
N PRO A 142 2.03 -2.54 13.24
CA PRO A 142 1.01 -1.55 12.90
C PRO A 142 1.47 -0.11 13.18
N ASP A 143 2.28 0.12 14.22
CA ASP A 143 2.72 1.47 14.58
C ASP A 143 3.69 2.04 13.53
N ALA A 144 4.56 1.20 12.94
CA ALA A 144 5.42 1.59 11.82
C ALA A 144 4.60 1.96 10.57
N TRP A 145 3.56 1.18 10.25
CA TRP A 145 2.65 1.45 9.14
C TRP A 145 1.82 2.71 9.34
N MET A 146 1.30 2.94 10.55
CA MET A 146 0.57 4.17 10.87
C MET A 146 1.44 5.40 10.65
N LEU A 147 2.66 5.38 11.18
CA LEU A 147 3.61 6.48 11.04
C LEU A 147 3.93 6.73 9.56
N HIS A 148 4.18 5.67 8.79
CA HIS A 148 4.46 5.80 7.36
C HIS A 148 3.25 6.35 6.59
N LEU A 149 2.05 5.78 6.76
CA LEU A 149 0.86 6.23 6.04
C LEU A 149 0.50 7.68 6.34
N ASN A 150 0.61 8.12 7.60
CA ASN A 150 0.45 9.53 7.98
C ASN A 150 1.45 10.42 7.26
N LYS A 151 2.74 10.10 7.33
CA LYS A 151 3.79 10.89 6.64
C LYS A 151 3.58 10.93 5.13
N THR A 152 3.17 9.83 4.51
CA THR A 152 2.94 9.73 3.07
C THR A 152 1.78 10.61 2.62
N ILE A 153 0.66 10.62 3.36
CA ILE A 153 -0.50 11.46 3.00
C ILE A 153 -0.29 12.94 3.34
N GLU A 154 0.36 13.25 4.46
CA GLU A 154 0.77 14.62 4.82
C GLU A 154 1.75 15.19 3.78
N GLY A 155 2.75 14.38 3.38
CA GLY A 155 3.72 14.75 2.35
C GLY A 155 3.11 14.97 0.97
N ALA A 156 1.91 14.43 0.72
CA ALA A 156 1.14 14.68 -0.50
C ALA A 156 0.36 16.02 -0.46
N GLY A 157 0.44 16.77 0.63
CA GLY A 157 -0.28 18.03 0.81
C GLY A 157 -1.78 17.85 0.99
N ILE A 158 -2.21 16.69 1.48
CA ILE A 158 -3.63 16.40 1.78
C ILE A 158 -3.92 16.81 3.21
N GLY A 159 -4.92 17.68 3.40
CA GLY A 159 -5.30 18.21 4.71
C GLY A 159 -5.90 17.14 5.63
N PRO A 160 -5.71 17.25 6.96
CA PRO A 160 -6.18 16.27 7.95
C PRO A 160 -7.71 16.13 7.99
N GLU A 161 -8.45 17.08 7.45
CA GLU A 161 -9.90 17.00 7.27
C GLU A 161 -10.33 15.99 6.19
N LYS A 162 -9.44 15.67 5.24
CA LYS A 162 -9.73 14.77 4.13
C LYS A 162 -9.29 13.32 4.38
N TYR A 163 -8.62 13.01 5.49
CA TYR A 163 -8.19 11.64 5.74
C TYR A 163 -8.22 11.25 7.22
N LYS A 164 -8.18 9.94 7.47
CA LYS A 164 -8.01 9.37 8.80
C LYS A 164 -7.10 8.15 8.71
N VAL A 165 -5.99 8.15 9.44
CA VAL A 165 -5.18 6.95 9.70
C VAL A 165 -5.45 6.50 11.12
N GLU A 166 -5.85 5.24 11.29
CA GLU A 166 -6.15 4.69 12.61
C GLU A 166 -5.77 3.22 12.72
N ARG A 167 -5.43 2.81 13.93
CA ARG A 167 -5.31 1.40 14.28
C ARG A 167 -6.70 0.83 14.50
N LEU A 168 -7.00 -0.28 13.84
CA LEU A 168 -8.17 -1.09 14.14
C LEU A 168 -7.81 -2.15 15.19
N THR A 169 -8.81 -2.87 15.70
CA THR A 169 -8.56 -3.99 16.63
C THR A 169 -7.57 -4.99 16.02
N GLY A 170 -6.53 -5.32 16.79
CA GLY A 170 -5.47 -6.24 16.38
C GLY A 170 -4.34 -5.57 15.58
N ASN A 171 -3.94 -6.24 14.50
CA ASN A 171 -2.76 -5.94 13.68
C ASN A 171 -3.10 -5.14 12.41
N ASN A 172 -4.19 -4.38 12.45
CA ASN A 172 -4.75 -3.73 11.28
C ASN A 172 -4.59 -2.21 11.37
N VAL A 173 -4.10 -1.60 10.29
CA VAL A 173 -4.02 -0.15 10.11
C VAL A 173 -4.94 0.25 8.96
N ARG A 174 -5.79 1.23 9.19
CA ARG A 174 -6.71 1.77 8.18
C ARG A 174 -6.35 3.20 7.85
N LEU A 175 -6.04 3.45 6.58
CA LEU A 175 -6.07 4.78 5.98
C LEU A 175 -7.39 4.94 5.23
N THR A 176 -8.19 5.91 5.64
CA THR A 176 -9.40 6.35 4.92
C THR A 176 -9.14 7.71 4.32
N PHE A 177 -9.36 7.86 3.02
CA PHE A 177 -9.25 9.11 2.29
C PHE A 177 -10.62 9.47 1.71
N TYR A 178 -11.11 10.67 2.05
CA TYR A 178 -12.41 11.19 1.67
C TYR A 178 -12.26 12.18 0.52
N MET A 179 -13.05 11.98 -0.53
CA MET A 179 -13.12 12.88 -1.67
C MET A 179 -14.22 13.91 -1.41
N ALA A 180 -13.96 15.19 -1.66
CA ALA A 180 -14.96 16.23 -1.41
C ALA A 180 -16.04 16.18 -2.49
N ASN A 181 -17.27 15.86 -2.09
CA ASN A 181 -18.49 15.99 -2.92
C ASN A 181 -19.45 16.93 -2.20
N ASP A 182 -19.00 18.13 -1.85
CA ASP A 182 -19.71 19.06 -0.97
C ASP A 182 -20.89 19.78 -1.66
N GLY A 183 -21.58 19.18 -2.64
CA GLY A 183 -22.83 19.71 -3.24
C GLY A 183 -22.79 21.15 -3.77
N LYS A 184 -21.66 21.84 -3.71
CA LYS A 184 -21.38 23.18 -4.22
C LYS A 184 -21.05 23.03 -5.71
N LYS A 185 -21.29 24.09 -6.48
CA LYS A 185 -20.98 24.19 -7.92
C LYS A 185 -19.47 24.19 -8.21
N VAL A 186 -18.75 23.19 -7.73
CA VAL A 186 -17.32 22.97 -7.92
C VAL A 186 -17.20 21.61 -8.58
N ASP A 187 -16.30 21.47 -9.55
CA ASP A 187 -16.06 20.20 -10.20
C ASP A 187 -15.62 19.16 -9.15
N PRO A 188 -16.11 17.90 -9.23
CA PRO A 188 -15.78 16.89 -8.23
C PRO A 188 -14.28 16.58 -8.24
N ASP A 189 -13.70 16.31 -7.06
CA ASP A 189 -12.32 15.83 -6.97
C ASP A 189 -12.17 14.52 -7.79
N ILE A 190 -11.02 14.35 -8.45
CA ILE A 190 -10.72 13.19 -9.30
C ILE A 190 -9.76 12.25 -8.56
N LEU A 191 -10.02 10.94 -8.60
CA LEU A 191 -9.10 9.92 -8.09
C LEU A 191 -8.55 9.07 -9.24
N ARG A 192 -7.23 9.08 -9.41
CA ARG A 192 -6.51 8.13 -10.27
C ARG A 192 -5.81 7.12 -9.38
N LEU A 193 -6.29 5.89 -9.39
CA LEU A 193 -5.74 4.79 -8.60
C LEU A 193 -5.02 3.80 -9.52
N TYR A 194 -3.75 3.55 -9.21
CA TYR A 194 -2.90 2.60 -9.89
C TYR A 194 -2.50 1.52 -8.89
N VAL A 195 -2.84 0.25 -9.16
CA VAL A 195 -2.52 -0.87 -8.28
C VAL A 195 -1.74 -1.92 -9.05
N GLY A 196 -0.42 -1.89 -8.89
CA GLY A 196 0.48 -2.96 -9.31
C GLY A 196 0.65 -4.02 -8.23
N GLU A 197 0.93 -5.24 -8.67
CA GLU A 197 1.37 -6.34 -7.83
C GLU A 197 2.59 -6.98 -8.46
N THR A 198 3.73 -6.92 -7.77
CA THR A 198 4.98 -7.57 -8.15
C THR A 198 5.16 -8.81 -7.30
N VAL A 199 5.32 -9.97 -7.93
CA VAL A 199 5.64 -11.21 -7.22
C VAL A 199 7.16 -11.38 -7.23
N ILE A 200 7.74 -11.61 -6.05
CA ILE A 200 9.16 -11.86 -5.87
C ILE A 200 9.41 -13.26 -5.30
N LYS A 201 10.54 -13.85 -5.64
CA LYS A 201 11.08 -15.04 -4.98
C LYS A 201 12.25 -14.64 -4.09
N ALA A 202 12.34 -15.22 -2.90
CA ALA A 202 13.52 -15.17 -2.05
C ALA A 202 14.29 -16.48 -2.14
N GLU A 203 15.60 -16.42 -2.27
CA GLU A 203 16.47 -17.60 -2.25
C GLU A 203 17.85 -17.25 -1.69
N PRO A 204 18.60 -18.23 -1.15
CA PRO A 204 20.00 -18.01 -0.82
C PRO A 204 20.79 -17.55 -2.04
N GLY A 205 21.48 -16.43 -1.91
CA GLY A 205 22.42 -15.91 -2.89
C GLY A 205 23.85 -16.36 -2.60
N ILE A 206 24.75 -16.17 -3.56
CA ILE A 206 26.18 -16.32 -3.34
C ILE A 206 26.63 -15.16 -2.43
N GLY A 207 27.12 -15.49 -1.22
CA GLY A 207 27.72 -14.50 -0.32
C GLY A 207 28.93 -13.84 -0.97
N LEU A 208 29.14 -12.55 -0.71
CA LEU A 208 30.39 -11.88 -1.07
C LEU A 208 31.42 -12.30 0.00
N ASN A 209 32.26 -13.29 -0.33
CA ASN A 209 33.43 -13.64 0.49
C ASN A 209 34.47 -12.52 0.51
#